data_AF-A0A7V2G641-F1
#
_entry.id   AF-A0A7V2G641-F1
#
_cell.length_a   1.000
_cell.length_b   1.000
_cell.length_c   1.000
_cell.angle_alpha   90.00
_cell.angle_beta   90.00
_cell.angle_gamma   90.00
#
_symmetry.space_group_name_H-M   'P 1'
#
loop_
_entity.id
_entity.type
_entity.pdbx_description
1 polymer ?
#
loop_
_entity_poly.entity_id
_entity_poly.type
_entity_poly.pdbx_seq_one_letter_code
_entity_poly.pdbx_strand_id
1 'polypeptide(L)' 'MEHHSPSLSVRVLVYPEGDEIVAHGLEMDLLGYGADDRTAEADLVRQISFAASRSNPGLLYSPAPDQLLQRWGSAPNFG' A
#
# COMPACT_ATOMS: atom_id res chain seq x y z
N MET A 1 -19.12 17.35 17.87
CA MET A 1 -19.05 17.24 16.40
C MET A 1 -18.57 15.84 16.10
N GLU A 2 -19.37 15.07 15.36
CA GLU A 2 -18.98 13.74 14.94
C GLU A 2 -18.22 13.85 13.62
N HIS A 3 -16.99 13.33 13.58
CA HIS A 3 -16.18 13.27 12.37
C HIS A 3 -16.35 11.89 11.76
N HIS A 4 -17.16 11.79 10.70
CA HIS A 4 -17.14 10.62 9.82
C HIS A 4 -15.95 10.80 8.85
N SER A 5 -14.83 10.17 9.17
CA SER A 5 -13.74 10.03 8.20
C SER A 5 -14.04 8.81 7.32
N PRO A 6 -14.15 8.93 5.98
CA PRO A 6 -14.29 7.76 5.12
C PRO A 6 -13.10 6.82 5.37
N SER A 7 -13.39 5.53 5.60
CA SER A 7 -12.35 4.51 5.72
C SER A 7 -11.71 4.31 4.35
N LEU A 8 -10.45 4.70 4.20
CA LEU A 8 -9.67 4.42 3.00
C LEU A 8 -9.29 2.93 3.02
N SER A 9 -9.82 2.13 2.09
CA SER A 9 -9.32 0.78 1.84
C SER A 9 -8.24 0.86 0.77
N VAL A 10 -7.03 0.39 1.12
CA VAL A 10 -5.88 0.30 0.21
C VAL A 10 -5.62 -1.17 -0.06
N ARG A 11 -5.54 -1.56 -1.34
CA ARG A 11 -5.10 -2.89 -1.74
C ARG A 11 -3.58 -2.94 -1.66
N VAL A 12 -3.08 -3.96 -0.99
CA VAL A 12 -1.66 -4.20 -0.84
C VAL A 12 -1.30 -5.48 -1.58
N LEU A 13 -0.27 -5.43 -2.42
CA LEU A 13 0.36 -6.60 -3.01
C LEU A 13 1.68 -6.84 -2.29
N VAL A 14 1.81 -7.99 -1.62
CA VAL A 14 3.04 -8.38 -0.93
C VAL A 14 3.79 -9.42 -1.76
N TYR A 15 5.09 -9.19 -2.01
CA TYR A 15 5.92 -10.11 -2.78
C TYR A 15 7.41 -10.00 -2.40
N PRO A 16 8.19 -11.09 -2.56
CA PRO A 16 9.63 -11.02 -2.40
C PRO A 16 10.29 -10.29 -3.57
N GLU A 17 11.28 -9.45 -3.28
CA GLU A 17 12.14 -8.78 -4.25
C GLU A 17 13.60 -8.80 -3.74
N GLY A 18 14.43 -9.64 -4.35
CA GLY A 18 15.78 -9.88 -3.86
C GLY A 18 15.78 -10.57 -2.49
N ASP A 19 16.44 -9.95 -1.51
CA ASP A 19 16.55 -10.44 -0.13
C ASP A 19 15.49 -9.82 0.81
N GLU A 20 14.53 -9.05 0.27
CA GLU A 20 13.51 -8.33 1.05
C GLU A 20 12.09 -8.70 0.61
N ILE A 21 11.13 -8.44 1.50
CA ILE A 21 9.69 -8.45 1.22
C ILE A 21 9.23 -7.02 0.95
N VAL A 22 8.47 -6.86 -0.13
CA VAL A 22 7.90 -5.59 -0.57
C VAL A 22 6.39 -5.62 -0.39
N ALA A 23 5.84 -4.60 0.25
CA ALA A 23 4.40 -4.32 0.33
C ALA A 23 4.06 -3.12 -0.55
N HIS A 24 3.33 -3.34 -1.63
CA HIS A 24 2.98 -2.30 -2.61
C HIS A 24 1.52 -1.85 -2.45
N GLY A 25 1.31 -0.61 -2.01
CA GLY A 25 -0.01 0.03 -1.93
C GLY A 25 -0.47 0.50 -3.31
N LEU A 26 -1.46 -0.19 -3.88
CA LEU A 26 -1.80 -0.07 -5.30
C LEU A 26 -2.53 1.22 -5.67
N GLU A 27 -3.27 1.82 -4.75
CA GLU A 27 -3.99 3.08 -4.99
C GLU A 27 -3.06 4.30 -5.04
N MET A 28 -1.85 4.15 -4.51
CA MET A 28 -0.97 5.26 -4.12
C MET A 28 0.44 5.14 -4.71
N ASP A 29 0.75 3.99 -5.31
CA ASP A 29 2.07 3.61 -5.81
C ASP A 29 3.17 3.80 -4.75
N LEU A 30 2.84 3.41 -3.51
CA LEU A 30 3.75 3.46 -2.37
C LEU A 30 4.28 2.07 -2.06
N LEU A 31 5.54 2.01 -1.63
CA LEU A 31 6.25 0.79 -1.29
C LEU A 31 6.64 0.82 0.18
N GLY A 32 6.47 -0.30 0.86
CA GLY A 32 7.07 -0.60 2.15
C GLY A 32 7.99 -1.80 2.04
N TYR A 33 9.08 -1.80 2.81
CA TYR A 33 10.12 -2.84 2.77
C TYR A 33 10.31 -3.51 4.13
N GLY A 34 10.60 -4.81 4.14
CA GLY A 34 10.81 -5.56 5.38
C GLY A 34 11.46 -6.91 5.17
N ALA A 35 11.91 -7.52 6.28
CA ALA A 35 12.45 -8.88 6.28
C ALA A 35 11.33 -9.96 6.22
N ASP A 36 10.10 -9.55 6.50
CA ASP A 36 8.90 -10.37 6.48
C ASP A 36 7.68 -9.51 6.08
N ASP A 37 6.55 -10.16 5.78
CA ASP A 37 5.30 -9.50 5.36
C ASP A 37 4.87 -8.41 6.36
N ARG A 38 4.96 -8.68 7.66
CA ARG A 38 4.50 -7.78 8.72
C ARG A 38 5.35 -6.50 8.79
N THR A 39 6.65 -6.62 8.64
CA THR A 39 7.58 -5.48 8.67
C THR A 39 7.44 -4.64 7.42
N ALA A 40 7.24 -5.26 6.25
CA ALA A 40 6.96 -4.55 4.99
C ALA A 40 5.64 -3.78 5.04
N GLU A 41 4.57 -4.39 5.55
CA GLU A 41 3.27 -3.71 5.74
C GLU A 41 3.36 -2.55 6.74
N ALA A 42 4.08 -2.72 7.84
CA ALA A 42 4.27 -1.66 8.84
C ALA A 42 5.02 -0.45 8.26
N ASP A 43 6.01 -0.69 7.41
CA ASP A 43 6.71 0.38 6.69
C ASP A 43 5.79 1.07 5.66
N LEU A 44 4.99 0.31 4.91
CA LEU A 44 3.99 0.88 3.99
C LEU A 44 3.00 1.81 4.72
N VAL A 45 2.50 1.40 5.88
CA VAL A 45 1.62 2.25 6.72
C VAL A 45 2.32 3.55 7.13
N ARG A 46 3.63 3.50 7.43
CA ARG A 46 4.43 4.68 7.74
C ARG A 46 4.53 5.62 6.54
N GLN A 47 4.77 5.08 5.34
CA GLN A 47 4.83 5.86 4.10
C GLN A 47 3.49 6.54 3.81
N ILE A 48 2.39 5.80 3.93
CA ILE A 48 1.03 6.33 3.77
C ILE A 48 0.76 7.47 4.76
N SER A 49 1.12 7.28 6.03
CA SER A 49 0.94 8.30 7.09
C SER A 49 1.75 9.56 6.80
N PHE A 50 3.00 9.40 6.35
CA PHE A 50 3.84 10.52 5.96
C PHE A 50 3.26 11.27 4.76
N ALA A 51 2.86 10.56 3.71
CA ALA A 51 2.27 11.16 2.53
C ALA A 51 0.95 11.90 2.87
N ALA A 52 0.10 11.32 3.73
CA ALA A 52 -1.11 11.96 4.22
C ALA A 52 -0.83 13.24 5.04
N SER A 53 0.26 13.26 5.81
CA SER A 53 0.64 14.45 6.59
C SER A 53 1.01 15.68 5.74
N ARG A 54 1.35 15.48 4.46
CA ARG A 54 1.77 16.55 3.53
C ARG A 54 0.60 17.42 3.02
N SER A 55 -0.63 17.22 3.51
CA SER A 55 -1.83 18.05 3.22
C SER A 55 -2.14 18.25 1.73
N ASN A 56 -1.69 17.33 0.87
CA ASN A 56 -2.04 17.31 -0.55
C ASN A 56 -2.55 15.91 -0.94
N PRO A 57 -3.87 15.66 -0.76
CA PRO A 57 -4.48 14.36 -1.07
C PRO A 57 -4.36 13.98 -2.55
N GLY A 58 -4.19 14.95 -3.45
CA GLY A 58 -3.98 14.69 -4.87
C GLY A 58 -2.66 13.99 -5.19
N LEU A 59 -1.70 13.99 -4.25
CA LEU A 59 -0.45 13.23 -4.36
C LEU A 59 -0.61 11.76 -3.90
N LEU A 60 -1.72 11.43 -3.24
CA LEU A 60 -1.97 10.08 -2.73
C LEU A 60 -2.65 9.17 -3.75
N TYR A 61 -3.35 9.75 -4.72
CA TYR A 61 -4.03 8.97 -5.75
C TYR A 61 -3.18 8.93 -7.01
N SER A 62 -2.19 8.04 -6.98
CA SER A 62 -1.32 7.69 -8.11
C SER A 62 -1.38 6.18 -8.24
N PRO A 63 -2.32 5.62 -9.04
CA PRO A 63 -2.49 4.18 -9.09
C PRO A 63 -1.24 3.50 -9.66
N ALA A 64 -0.88 2.37 -9.07
CA ALA A 64 0.20 1.52 -9.55
C ALA A 64 -0.07 1.04 -10.98
N PRO A 65 0.98 0.72 -11.78
CA PRO A 65 0.84 0.17 -13.12
C PRO A 65 -0.16 -1.01 -13.21
N ASP A 66 -0.94 -1.07 -14.30
CA ASP A 66 -2.01 -2.06 -14.51
C ASP A 66 -1.57 -3.53 -14.29
N GLN A 67 -0.31 -3.83 -14.58
CA GLN A 67 0.28 -5.17 -14.40
C GLN A 67 0.25 -5.61 -12.93
N LEU A 68 0.41 -4.69 -11.98
CA LEU A 68 0.36 -4.98 -10.55
C LEU A 68 -1.08 -5.19 -10.07
N LEU A 69 -2.04 -4.42 -10.63
CA LEU A 69 -3.47 -4.65 -10.39
C LEU A 69 -3.92 -6.03 -10.90
N GLN A 70 -3.40 -6.48 -12.04
CA GLN A 70 -3.66 -7.82 -12.58
C GLN A 70 -3.05 -8.93 -11.70
N ARG A 71 -1.81 -8.73 -11.20
CA ARG A 71 -1.17 -9.66 -10.25
C ARG A 71 -1.98 -9.79 -8.98
N TRP A 72 -2.49 -8.68 -8.43
CA TRP A 72 -3.36 -8.71 -7.26
C TRP A 72 -4.66 -9.48 -7.51
N GLY A 73 -5.34 -9.24 -8.63
CA GLY A 73 -6.57 -9.96 -8.99
C GLY A 73 -6.39 -11.46 -9.23
N SER A 74 -5.15 -11.90 -9.47
CA SER A 74 -4.79 -13.31 -9.69
C SER A 74 -4.16 -13.96 -8.46
N ALA A 75 -3.87 -13.18 -7.41
CA ALA A 75 -3.30 -13.69 -6.18
C ALA A 75 -4.37 -14.45 -5.37
N PRO A 76 -4.01 -15.56 -4.70
CA PRO A 76 -4.94 -16.23 -3.80
C PRO A 76 -5.31 -15.29 -2.65
N ASN A 77 -6.62 -15.07 -2.45
CA ASN A 77 -7.12 -14.35 -1.30
C ASN A 77 -6.79 -15.14 -0.02
N PHE A 78 -5.87 -14.64 0.78
CA PHE A 78 -5.75 -15.07 2.18
C PHE A 78 -6.80 -14.31 2.98
N GLY A 79 -7.94 -14.96 3.19
CA GLY A 79 -9.00 -14.52 4.10
C GLY A 79 -8.75 -14.98 5.52
#